data_AF-A0A7V4LA02-F1
#
_entry.id   AF-A0A7V4LA02-F1
#
_cell.length_a   1.000
_cell.length_b   1.000
_cell.length_c   1.000
_cell.angle_alpha   90.00
_cell.angle_beta   90.00
_cell.angle_gamma   90.00
#
_symmetry.space_group_name_H-M   'P 1'
#
loop_
_entity.id
_entity.type
_entity.pdbx_description
1 polymer ?
#
loop_
_entity_poly.entity_id
_entity_poly.type
_entity_poly.pdbx_seq_one_letter_code
_entity_poly.pdbx_strand_id
1 'polypeptide(L)'
;MKIGIIVEGHGEVDAVPIVVRRLLEEQGVADLEIPRPFRLPKNKMRKQDELARAVELVARKTGPHGALLVLVDADDDCPAQLGPQLLAQVEKSRGDRPASVVVAVRKFEAWFLGAADSLRGRRGLPSDLTPPESPESVRDAKGWLDSKMPTGYSETVDQPALASVLIFGPPSVCRPSPS
;
A
#
# COMPACT_ATOMS: atom_id res chain seq x y z
N MET A 1 0.78 16.35 -12.12
CA MET A 1 1.84 15.30 -12.26
C MET A 1 1.17 13.92 -12.39
N LYS A 2 1.78 12.94 -13.09
CA LYS A 2 1.25 11.55 -13.12
C LYS A 2 2.03 10.61 -12.22
N ILE A 3 1.35 9.85 -11.36
CA ILE A 3 1.97 8.76 -10.58
C ILE A 3 1.41 7.43 -11.05
N GLY A 4 2.28 6.56 -11.53
CA GLY A 4 1.94 5.21 -11.92
C GLY A 4 2.21 4.25 -10.77
N ILE A 5 1.20 3.46 -10.41
CA ILE A 5 1.28 2.58 -9.24
C ILE A 5 1.28 1.12 -9.67
N ILE A 6 2.14 0.31 -9.08
CA ILE A 6 2.12 -1.15 -9.15
C ILE A 6 1.72 -1.69 -7.78
N VAL A 7 0.77 -2.62 -7.75
CA VAL A 7 0.20 -3.23 -6.53
C VAL A 7 0.05 -4.74 -6.69
N GLU A 8 -0.12 -5.49 -5.60
CA GLU A 8 -0.24 -6.96 -5.62
C GLU A 8 -1.69 -7.44 -5.66
N GLY A 9 -2.51 -6.86 -4.79
CA GLY A 9 -3.89 -7.24 -4.54
C GLY A 9 -4.90 -6.66 -5.52
N HIS A 10 -6.12 -7.21 -5.53
CA HIS A 10 -7.22 -6.62 -6.28
C HIS A 10 -7.80 -5.40 -5.57
N GLY A 11 -7.99 -5.46 -4.25
CA GLY A 11 -8.51 -4.32 -3.48
C GLY A 11 -7.56 -3.11 -3.54
N GLU A 12 -6.24 -3.35 -3.54
CA GLU A 12 -5.21 -2.32 -3.61
C GLU A 12 -5.32 -1.47 -4.89
N VAL A 13 -5.78 -2.04 -6.00
CA VAL A 13 -5.96 -1.32 -7.28
C VAL A 13 -6.89 -0.11 -7.09
N ASP A 14 -7.91 -0.25 -6.24
CA ASP A 14 -8.88 0.80 -5.99
C ASP A 14 -8.57 1.59 -4.71
N ALA A 15 -7.96 0.94 -3.71
CA ALA A 15 -7.67 1.55 -2.41
C ALA A 15 -6.40 2.43 -2.39
N VAL A 16 -5.30 1.97 -2.98
CA VAL A 16 -4.01 2.66 -2.90
C VAL A 16 -4.04 4.05 -3.57
N PRO A 17 -4.67 4.25 -4.75
CA PRO A 17 -4.82 5.58 -5.32
C PRO A 17 -5.53 6.58 -4.39
N ILE A 18 -6.51 6.11 -3.60
CA ILE A 18 -7.23 6.95 -2.64
C ILE A 18 -6.28 7.42 -1.55
N VAL A 19 -5.49 6.50 -0.97
CA VAL A 19 -4.52 6.83 0.07
C VAL A 19 -3.46 7.81 -0.45
N VAL A 20 -2.86 7.51 -1.60
CA VAL A 20 -1.79 8.33 -2.19
C VAL A 20 -2.30 9.74 -2.51
N ARG A 21 -3.50 9.87 -3.09
CA ARG A 21 -4.10 11.16 -3.38
C ARG A 21 -4.29 11.98 -2.11
N ARG A 22 -4.91 11.41 -1.08
CA ARG A 22 -5.17 12.09 0.19
C ARG A 22 -3.88 12.56 0.87
N LEU A 23 -2.88 11.69 0.97
CA LEU A 23 -1.59 12.04 1.57
C LEU A 23 -0.89 13.17 0.82
N LEU A 24 -0.90 13.14 -0.50
CA LEU A 24 -0.24 14.18 -1.31
C LEU A 24 -1.02 15.50 -1.30
N GLU A 25 -2.35 15.46 -1.28
CA GLU A 25 -3.20 16.65 -1.09
C GLU A 25 -2.96 17.31 0.27
N GLU A 26 -2.82 16.52 1.35
CA GLU A 26 -2.45 17.00 2.69
C GLU A 26 -1.07 17.68 2.71
N GLN A 27 -0.16 17.29 1.81
CA GLN A 27 1.14 17.93 1.60
C GLN A 27 1.10 19.11 0.59
N GLY A 28 -0.09 19.52 0.14
CA GLY A 28 -0.27 20.63 -0.79
C GLY A 28 0.03 20.31 -2.26
N VAL A 29 0.19 19.04 -2.62
CA VAL A 29 0.38 18.61 -4.02
C VAL A 29 -0.98 18.53 -4.71
N ALA A 30 -1.29 19.54 -5.52
CA ALA A 30 -2.48 19.59 -6.36
C ALA A 30 -2.25 18.95 -7.76
N ASP A 31 -3.33 18.79 -8.53
CA ASP A 31 -3.33 18.32 -9.93
C ASP A 31 -2.60 16.98 -10.15
N LEU A 32 -2.84 16.05 -9.22
CA LEU A 32 -2.32 14.70 -9.28
C LEU A 32 -3.24 13.79 -10.10
N GLU A 33 -2.70 13.27 -11.20
CA GLU A 33 -3.36 12.22 -11.98
C GLU A 33 -2.74 10.86 -11.64
N ILE A 34 -3.56 9.94 -11.15
CA ILE A 34 -3.14 8.56 -10.86
C ILE A 34 -3.90 7.66 -11.85
N PRO A 35 -3.25 7.20 -12.94
CA PRO A 35 -3.84 6.18 -13.80
C PRO A 35 -4.14 4.91 -13.00
N ARG A 36 -5.09 4.09 -13.46
CA ARG A 36 -5.44 2.83 -12.81
C ARG A 36 -4.17 2.01 -12.50
N PRO A 37 -3.93 1.63 -11.23
CA PRO A 37 -2.77 0.83 -10.86
C PRO A 37 -2.63 -0.45 -11.67
N PHE A 38 -1.39 -0.85 -11.92
CA PHE A 38 -1.08 -2.11 -12.55
C PHE A 38 -0.94 -3.20 -11.49
N ARG A 39 -1.86 -4.16 -11.51
CA ARG A 39 -1.78 -5.30 -10.61
C ARG A 39 -0.75 -6.31 -11.09
N LEU A 40 0.26 -6.57 -10.27
CA LEU A 40 1.27 -7.59 -10.47
C LEU A 40 1.32 -8.51 -9.24
N PRO A 41 0.76 -9.74 -9.31
CA PRO A 41 0.78 -10.65 -8.17
C PRO A 41 2.18 -10.89 -7.61
N LYS A 42 2.31 -11.03 -6.29
CA LYS A 42 3.58 -11.16 -5.55
C LYS A 42 4.59 -12.13 -6.17
N ASN A 43 4.12 -13.33 -6.54
CA ASN A 43 4.95 -14.36 -7.16
C ASN A 43 5.57 -13.95 -8.51
N LYS A 44 4.95 -13.00 -9.22
CA LYS A 44 5.49 -12.36 -10.42
C LYS A 44 6.32 -11.14 -10.08
N MET A 45 5.92 -10.33 -9.09
CA MET A 45 6.68 -9.15 -8.68
C MET A 45 8.11 -9.50 -8.23
N ARG A 46 8.32 -10.66 -7.62
CA ARG A 46 9.66 -11.16 -7.26
C ARG A 46 10.54 -11.56 -8.46
N LYS A 47 9.97 -11.71 -9.66
CA LYS A 47 10.71 -12.06 -10.88
C LYS A 47 11.16 -10.79 -11.58
N GLN A 48 12.47 -10.61 -11.70
CA GLN A 48 13.08 -9.40 -12.28
C GLN A 48 12.47 -9.02 -13.64
N ASP A 49 12.30 -9.99 -14.54
CA ASP A 49 11.74 -9.72 -15.88
C ASP A 49 10.27 -9.28 -15.85
N GLU A 50 9.46 -9.83 -14.95
CA GLU A 50 8.04 -9.48 -14.84
C GLU A 50 7.87 -8.09 -14.20
N LEU A 51 8.66 -7.78 -13.16
CA LEU A 51 8.68 -6.45 -12.57
C LEU A 51 9.16 -5.40 -13.58
N ALA A 52 10.24 -5.68 -14.32
CA ALA A 52 10.76 -4.78 -15.34
C ALA A 52 9.71 -4.48 -16.43
N ARG A 53 8.99 -5.50 -16.89
CA ARG A 53 7.88 -5.32 -17.86
C ARG A 53 6.75 -4.47 -17.30
N ALA A 54 6.36 -4.68 -16.04
CA ALA A 54 5.33 -3.89 -15.39
C ALA A 54 5.76 -2.43 -15.23
N VAL A 55 7.00 -2.19 -14.77
CA VAL A 55 7.61 -0.86 -14.63
C VAL A 55 7.61 -0.11 -15.97
N GLU A 56 8.05 -0.77 -17.05
CA GLU A 56 8.07 -0.15 -18.38
C GLU A 56 6.65 0.19 -18.88
N LEU A 57 5.69 -0.71 -18.69
CA LEU A 57 4.29 -0.47 -19.08
C LEU A 57 3.69 0.72 -18.30
N VAL A 58 3.95 0.81 -17.00
CA VAL A 58 3.47 1.90 -16.15
C VAL A 58 4.17 3.22 -16.50
N ALA A 59 5.47 3.22 -16.73
CA ALA A 59 6.25 4.40 -17.13
C ALA A 59 5.79 5.00 -18.47
N ARG A 60 5.34 4.15 -19.40
CA ARG A 60 4.72 4.60 -20.66
C ARG A 60 3.39 5.30 -20.42
N LYS A 61 2.54 4.74 -19.56
CA LYS A 61 1.23 5.32 -19.23
C LYS A 61 1.33 6.68 -18.54
N THR A 62 2.37 6.88 -17.74
CA THR A 62 2.57 8.14 -17.01
C THR A 62 3.27 9.22 -17.82
N GLY A 63 3.79 8.90 -19.02
CA GLY A 63 4.52 9.85 -19.88
C GLY A 63 5.86 10.30 -19.26
N PRO A 64 6.72 11.05 -19.97
CA PRO A 64 8.12 11.32 -19.58
C PRO A 64 8.33 12.00 -18.23
N HIS A 65 7.34 12.77 -17.76
CA HIS A 65 7.41 13.51 -16.49
C HIS A 65 6.65 12.81 -15.34
N GLY A 66 6.30 11.55 -15.53
CA GLY A 66 5.63 10.73 -14.51
C GLY A 66 6.61 10.12 -13.50
N ALA A 67 6.10 9.83 -12.31
CA ALA A 67 6.78 9.08 -11.26
C ALA A 67 6.18 7.68 -11.08
N LEU A 68 6.93 6.79 -10.43
CA LEU A 68 6.55 5.40 -10.18
C LEU A 68 6.46 5.13 -8.68
N LEU A 69 5.42 4.40 -8.27
CA LEU A 69 5.26 3.88 -6.93
C LEU A 69 4.98 2.38 -7.01
N VAL A 70 5.75 1.57 -6.29
CA VAL A 70 5.46 0.15 -6.10
C VAL A 70 5.06 -0.06 -4.65
N LEU A 71 3.86 -0.60 -4.43
CA LEU A 71 3.44 -1.10 -3.13
C LEU A 71 3.52 -2.63 -3.15
N VAL A 72 4.13 -3.19 -2.11
CA VAL A 72 4.31 -4.63 -1.94
C VAL A 72 4.01 -5.02 -0.50
N ASP A 73 3.32 -6.14 -0.30
CA ASP A 73 3.16 -6.71 1.03
C ASP A 73 4.43 -7.43 1.45
N ALA A 74 4.91 -7.17 2.66
CA ALA A 74 6.07 -7.88 3.22
C ALA A 74 5.75 -9.36 3.45
N ASP A 75 4.53 -9.68 3.88
CA ASP A 75 4.15 -10.91 4.58
C ASP A 75 5.14 -11.22 5.72
N ASP A 76 6.07 -12.14 5.47
CA ASP A 76 7.11 -12.60 6.38
C ASP A 76 8.52 -12.13 5.92
N ASP A 77 8.65 -11.41 4.79
CA ASP A 77 9.93 -10.84 4.35
C ASP A 77 10.32 -9.61 5.19
N CYS A 78 11.62 -9.34 5.33
CA CYS A 78 12.10 -8.14 5.99
C CYS A 78 11.94 -6.89 5.09
N PRO A 79 11.16 -5.87 5.48
CA PRO A 79 10.95 -4.67 4.67
C PRO A 79 12.25 -3.91 4.35
N ALA A 80 13.19 -3.88 5.29
CA ALA A 80 14.49 -3.23 5.14
C ALA A 80 15.39 -3.90 4.08
N GLN A 81 15.10 -5.15 3.70
CA GLN A 81 15.79 -5.87 2.64
C GLN A 81 14.99 -5.83 1.34
N LEU A 82 13.69 -6.12 1.41
CA LEU A 82 12.80 -6.20 0.25
C LEU A 82 12.66 -4.86 -0.48
N GLY A 83 12.48 -3.76 0.27
CA GLY A 83 12.30 -2.43 -0.29
C GLY A 83 13.47 -1.99 -1.17
N PRO A 84 14.70 -1.92 -0.63
CA PRO A 84 15.89 -1.57 -1.42
C PRO A 84 16.14 -2.53 -2.59
N GLN A 85 15.89 -3.83 -2.42
CA GLN A 85 16.06 -4.82 -3.48
C GLN A 85 15.13 -4.56 -4.67
N LEU A 86 13.86 -4.25 -4.42
CA LEU A 86 12.89 -3.95 -5.47
C LEU A 86 13.15 -2.57 -6.08
N LEU A 87 13.52 -1.57 -5.26
CA LEU A 87 13.85 -0.24 -5.76
C LEU A 87 15.00 -0.29 -6.77
N ALA A 88 16.07 -1.02 -6.44
CA ALA A 88 17.19 -1.22 -7.36
C ALA A 88 16.76 -1.87 -8.70
N GLN A 89 15.76 -2.76 -8.69
CA GLN A 89 15.23 -3.36 -9.92
C GLN A 89 14.37 -2.38 -10.73
N VAL A 90 13.57 -1.56 -10.06
CA VAL A 90 12.78 -0.49 -10.70
C VAL A 90 13.71 0.51 -11.35
N GLU A 91 14.75 0.97 -10.63
CA GLU A 91 15.76 1.91 -11.13
C GLU A 91 16.60 1.32 -12.27
N LYS A 92 16.95 0.02 -12.20
CA LYS A 92 17.61 -0.66 -13.32
C LYS A 92 16.74 -0.66 -14.58
N SER A 93 15.42 -0.69 -14.42
CA SER A 93 14.47 -0.69 -15.54
C SER A 93 14.20 0.74 -16.06
N ARG A 94 14.02 1.72 -15.17
CA ARG A 94 13.65 3.12 -15.47
C ARG A 94 14.29 4.13 -14.51
N GLY A 95 15.62 4.14 -14.47
CA GLY A 95 16.40 5.09 -13.66
C GLY A 95 16.28 6.55 -14.12
N ASP A 96 15.68 6.78 -15.30
CA ASP A 96 15.31 8.12 -15.77
C ASP A 96 14.08 8.69 -15.05
N ARG A 97 13.38 7.89 -14.23
CA ARG A 97 12.14 8.28 -13.56
C ARG A 97 12.30 8.30 -12.03
N PRO A 98 11.72 9.30 -11.34
CA PRO A 98 11.54 9.20 -9.90
C PRO A 98 10.74 7.95 -9.56
N ALA A 99 11.26 7.11 -8.67
CA ALA A 99 10.63 5.88 -8.23
C ALA A 99 10.70 5.75 -6.71
N SER A 100 9.66 5.17 -6.13
CA SER A 100 9.65 4.77 -4.72
C SER A 100 9.06 3.38 -4.59
N VAL A 101 9.58 2.62 -3.62
CA VAL A 101 9.02 1.33 -3.21
C VAL A 101 8.58 1.44 -1.76
N VAL A 102 7.30 1.16 -1.52
CA VAL A 102 6.71 1.08 -0.19
C VAL A 102 6.44 -0.38 0.10
N VAL A 103 6.95 -0.85 1.24
CA VAL A 103 6.71 -2.21 1.73
C VAL A 103 5.75 -2.13 2.90
N ALA A 104 4.54 -2.66 2.75
CA ALA A 104 3.59 -2.74 3.85
C ALA A 104 4.02 -3.86 4.81
N VAL A 105 4.27 -3.51 6.08
CA VAL A 105 4.61 -4.51 7.11
C VAL A 105 3.44 -5.47 7.28
N ARG A 106 3.70 -6.77 7.16
CA ARG A 106 2.70 -7.83 6.94
C ARG A 106 1.96 -7.61 5.63
N LYS A 107 0.92 -6.78 5.63
CA LYS A 107 0.03 -6.57 4.48
C LYS A 107 -0.53 -5.17 4.49
N PHE A 108 -1.03 -4.71 3.36
CA PHE A 108 -1.77 -3.46 3.25
C PHE A 108 -2.91 -3.35 4.28
N GLU A 109 -3.62 -4.45 4.58
CA GLU A 109 -4.68 -4.42 5.59
C GLU A 109 -4.21 -4.02 7.00
N ALA A 110 -2.93 -4.26 7.33
CA ALA A 110 -2.37 -3.88 8.62
C ALA A 110 -2.41 -2.36 8.84
N TRP A 111 -2.46 -1.55 7.77
CA TRP A 111 -2.63 -0.11 7.88
C TRP A 111 -4.00 0.25 8.49
N PHE A 112 -5.04 -0.52 8.22
CA PHE A 112 -6.35 -0.30 8.84
C PHE A 112 -6.35 -0.67 10.33
N LEU A 113 -5.59 -1.68 10.73
CA LEU A 113 -5.40 -2.03 12.15
C LEU A 113 -4.69 -0.89 12.88
N GLY A 114 -3.63 -0.33 12.29
CA GLY A 114 -2.93 0.83 12.84
C GLY A 114 -3.78 2.10 12.89
N ALA A 115 -4.72 2.24 11.96
CA ALA A 115 -5.66 3.34 11.91
C ALA A 115 -6.99 3.06 12.64
N ALA A 116 -7.12 1.96 13.40
CA ALA A 116 -8.40 1.50 13.93
C ALA A 116 -9.11 2.56 14.80
N ASP A 117 -8.36 3.38 15.55
CA ASP A 117 -8.93 4.49 16.32
C ASP A 117 -9.70 5.48 15.43
N SER A 118 -9.18 5.81 14.25
CA SER A 118 -9.81 6.71 13.28
C SER A 118 -11.01 6.07 12.56
N LEU A 119 -11.09 4.74 12.59
CA LEU A 119 -12.09 3.94 11.86
C LEU A 119 -13.29 3.51 12.72
N ARG A 120 -13.30 3.84 14.02
CA ARG A 120 -14.44 3.59 14.92
C ARG A 120 -15.77 4.05 14.34
N GLY A 121 -16.75 3.14 14.27
CA GLY A 121 -18.09 3.44 13.76
C GLY A 121 -18.16 3.73 12.26
N ARG A 122 -17.09 3.48 11.50
CA ARG A 122 -17.04 3.73 10.05
C ARG A 122 -17.08 2.40 9.29
N ARG A 123 -17.78 2.40 8.15
CA ARG A 123 -17.74 1.30 7.17
C ARG A 123 -18.02 -0.10 7.76
N GLY A 124 -18.90 -0.18 8.76
CA GLY A 124 -19.25 -1.46 9.40
C GLY A 124 -18.36 -1.85 10.59
N LEU A 125 -17.32 -1.08 10.90
CA LEU A 125 -16.54 -1.27 12.13
C LEU A 125 -17.28 -0.73 13.35
N PRO A 126 -17.11 -1.36 14.53
CA PRO A 126 -17.82 -0.97 15.75
C PRO A 126 -17.34 0.38 16.28
N SER A 127 -18.20 1.10 17.00
CA SER A 127 -17.88 2.41 17.59
C SER A 127 -16.88 2.32 18.74
N ASP A 128 -16.83 1.17 19.42
CA ASP A 128 -15.91 0.83 20.50
C ASP A 128 -14.72 -0.01 20.01
N LEU A 129 -14.37 0.09 18.72
CA LEU A 129 -13.22 -0.63 18.14
C LEU A 129 -11.94 -0.30 18.91
N THR A 130 -11.25 -1.33 19.40
CA THR A 130 -9.94 -1.21 20.05
C THR A 130 -8.86 -1.73 19.10
N PRO A 131 -7.83 -0.93 18.76
CA PRO A 131 -6.70 -1.43 17.97
C PRO A 131 -6.00 -2.59 18.67
N PRO A 132 -5.40 -3.53 17.93
CA PRO A 132 -4.43 -4.45 18.52
C PRO A 132 -3.24 -3.66 19.07
N GLU A 133 -2.63 -4.13 20.16
CA GLU A 133 -1.47 -3.47 20.80
C GLU A 133 -0.29 -3.27 19.83
N SER A 134 -0.12 -4.20 18.89
CA SER A 134 0.91 -4.14 17.85
C SER A 134 0.29 -4.52 16.51
N PRO A 135 -0.29 -3.56 15.77
CA PRO A 135 -0.90 -3.81 14.46
C PRO A 135 0.03 -4.54 13.48
N GLU A 136 1.31 -4.15 13.48
CA GLU A 136 2.35 -4.72 12.63
C GLU A 136 2.72 -6.18 12.98
N SER A 137 2.36 -6.68 14.17
CA SER A 137 2.61 -8.08 14.55
C SER A 137 1.45 -9.02 14.22
N VAL A 138 0.26 -8.48 13.91
CA VAL A 138 -0.93 -9.27 13.57
C VAL A 138 -0.71 -9.95 12.22
N ARG A 139 -0.64 -11.29 12.22
CA ARG A 139 -0.44 -12.08 10.99
C ARG A 139 -1.66 -12.05 10.09
N ASP A 140 -2.84 -12.15 10.68
CA ASP A 140 -4.11 -12.22 9.96
C ASP A 140 -4.91 -10.94 10.16
N ALA A 141 -4.43 -9.85 9.54
CA ALA A 141 -5.12 -8.55 9.55
C ALA A 141 -6.53 -8.64 8.94
N LYS A 142 -6.69 -9.49 7.92
CA LYS A 142 -7.97 -9.77 7.29
C LYS A 142 -8.94 -10.44 8.26
N GLY A 143 -8.54 -11.53 8.91
CA GLY A 143 -9.36 -12.21 9.91
C GLY A 143 -9.70 -11.30 11.10
N TRP A 144 -8.78 -10.40 11.48
CA TRP A 144 -9.09 -9.39 12.48
C TRP A 144 -10.21 -8.46 12.01
N LEU A 145 -10.13 -7.87 10.80
CA LEU A 145 -11.18 -7.02 10.24
C LEU A 145 -12.51 -7.77 10.10
N ASP A 146 -12.46 -8.99 9.56
CA ASP A 146 -13.61 -9.87 9.37
C ASP A 146 -14.37 -10.11 10.68
N SER A 147 -13.64 -10.40 11.77
CA SER A 147 -14.24 -10.61 13.10
C SER A 147 -14.92 -9.38 13.71
N LYS A 148 -14.64 -8.18 13.17
CA LYS A 148 -15.20 -6.92 13.66
C LYS A 148 -16.34 -6.41 12.78
N MET A 149 -16.51 -6.95 11.58
CA MET A 149 -17.49 -6.47 10.62
C MET A 149 -18.69 -7.43 10.56
N PRO A 150 -19.93 -6.96 10.77
CA PRO A 150 -21.13 -7.83 10.80
C PRO A 150 -21.35 -8.66 9.53
N THR A 151 -20.91 -8.17 8.38
CA THR A 151 -21.06 -8.83 7.07
C THR A 151 -19.79 -9.53 6.60
N GLY A 152 -18.77 -9.61 7.45
CA GLY A 152 -17.42 -9.99 7.07
C GLY A 152 -16.69 -8.91 6.28
N TYR A 153 -15.41 -9.19 6.00
CA TYR A 153 -14.51 -8.29 5.29
C TYR A 153 -14.26 -8.74 3.84
N SER A 154 -14.49 -7.82 2.89
CA SER A 154 -14.26 -8.00 1.46
C SER A 154 -13.24 -6.99 0.96
N GLU A 155 -12.04 -7.46 0.59
CA GLU A 155 -10.92 -6.60 0.16
C GLU A 155 -11.32 -5.61 -0.94
N THR A 156 -12.04 -6.08 -1.96
CA THR A 156 -12.43 -5.24 -3.11
C THR A 156 -13.47 -4.17 -2.79
N VAL A 157 -14.21 -4.31 -1.69
CA VAL A 157 -15.27 -3.37 -1.28
C VAL A 157 -14.77 -2.49 -0.13
N ASP A 158 -14.18 -3.12 0.89
CA ASP A 158 -13.86 -2.48 2.15
C ASP A 158 -12.51 -1.79 2.12
N GLN A 159 -11.49 -2.28 1.39
CA GLN A 159 -10.22 -1.56 1.27
C GLN A 159 -10.40 -0.13 0.74
N PRO A 160 -11.06 0.13 -0.41
CA PRO A 160 -11.25 1.50 -0.88
C PRO A 160 -12.15 2.33 0.07
N ALA A 161 -13.15 1.70 0.69
CA ALA A 161 -14.05 2.37 1.62
C ALA A 161 -13.33 2.82 2.91
N LEU A 162 -12.45 1.99 3.47
CA LEU A 162 -11.62 2.30 4.63
C LEU A 162 -10.49 3.26 4.24
N ALA A 163 -9.85 3.07 3.08
CA ALA A 163 -8.84 3.98 2.52
C ALA A 163 -9.34 5.42 2.39
N SER A 164 -10.63 5.61 2.12
CA SER A 164 -11.23 6.95 2.02
C SER A 164 -11.33 7.71 3.34
N VAL A 165 -11.26 7.02 4.48
CA VAL A 165 -11.50 7.63 5.80
C VAL A 165 -10.40 7.36 6.83
N LEU A 166 -9.48 6.42 6.57
CA LEU A 166 -8.37 6.16 7.49
C LEU A 166 -7.54 7.42 7.71
N ILE A 167 -7.05 7.60 8.93
CA ILE A 167 -6.10 8.65 9.27
C ILE A 167 -4.86 7.94 9.81
N PHE A 168 -3.69 8.21 9.20
CA PHE A 168 -2.44 7.69 9.74
C PHE A 168 -2.13 8.41 11.05
N GLY A 169 -1.82 7.63 12.08
CA GLY A 169 -1.20 8.15 13.29
C GLY A 169 0.23 8.63 13.02
N PRO A 170 0.90 9.19 14.04
CA PRO A 170 2.33 9.48 13.94
C PRO A 170 3.09 8.19 13.57
N PRO A 171 4.15 8.28 12.72
CA PRO A 171 4.88 7.10 12.29
C PRO A 171 5.45 6.35 13.49
N SER A 172 5.08 5.07 13.60
CA SER A 172 5.77 4.12 14.47
C SER A 172 7.18 3.91 13.91
N VAL A 173 8.20 4.31 14.67
CA VAL A 173 9.60 4.07 14.28
C VAL A 173 9.87 2.58 14.39
N CYS A 174 10.02 1.88 13.25
CA CYS A 174 10.62 0.54 13.23
C CYS A 174 12.01 0.63 13.87
N ARG A 175 12.15 0.12 15.10
CA ARG A 175 13.46 -0.05 15.71
C ARG A 175 14.06 -1.34 15.15
N PRO A 176 15.27 -1.31 14.56
CA PRO A 176 15.96 -2.55 14.23
C PRO A 176 16.12 -3.37 15.51
N SER A 177 15.82 -4.67 15.44
CA SER A 177 16.08 -5.60 16.53
C SER A 177 17.55 -5.48 16.93
N PRO A 178 17.88 -5.33 18.23
CA PRO A 178 19.27 -5.37 18.65
C PRO A 178 19.83 -6.75 18.29
N SER A 179 20.93 -6.74 17.53
CA SER A 179 21.78 -7.90 17.23
C SER A 179 22.43 -8.45 18.49
#